data_AF-A0A7S3MI38-F1
#
_entry.id   AF-A0A7S3MI38-F1
#
_cell.length_a   1.000
_cell.length_b   1.000
_cell.length_c   1.000
_cell.angle_alpha   90.00
_cell.angle_beta   90.00
_cell.angle_gamma   90.00
#
_symmetry.space_group_name_H-M   'P 1'
#
loop_
_entity.id
_entity.type
_entity.pdbx_description
1 polymer ?
#
loop_
_entity_poly.entity_id
_entity_poly.type
_entity_poly.pdbx_seq_one_letter_code
_entity_poly.pdbx_strand_id
1 'polypeptide(L)'
;CMPLTHSVATRLGKKLTDVRKSGLLWWLRPDGKTQVTIEYLQHADGSVEPQKIHTVVISTQHAEPLKATRSKECAGYTGPDATAPSMEEMNKLITEEVVKSTLREIKL
;
A
#
# COMPACT_ATOMS: atom_id res chain seq x y z
N CYS A 1 -17.24 4.04 -15.71
CA CYS A 1 -16.38 2.85 -15.82
C CYS A 1 -14.91 3.29 -15.80
N MET A 2 -14.04 2.60 -15.05
CA MET A 2 -12.59 2.88 -14.98
C MET A 2 -11.82 1.59 -15.29
N PRO A 3 -10.66 1.64 -15.98
CA PRO A 3 -9.81 0.47 -16.18
C PRO A 3 -9.36 -0.14 -14.84
N LEU A 4 -9.37 -1.48 -14.74
CA LEU A 4 -9.05 -2.18 -13.49
C LEU A 4 -7.62 -1.85 -13.02
N THR A 5 -6.64 -1.82 -13.93
CA THR A 5 -5.25 -1.44 -13.64
C THR A 5 -5.15 -0.10 -12.92
N HIS A 6 -5.81 0.92 -13.45
CA HIS A 6 -5.83 2.24 -12.84
C HIS A 6 -6.58 2.24 -11.50
N SER A 7 -7.75 1.61 -11.44
CA SER A 7 -8.57 1.54 -10.22
C SER A 7 -7.80 0.88 -9.07
N VAL A 8 -7.12 -0.24 -9.31
CA VAL A 8 -6.35 -0.95 -8.28
C VAL A 8 -5.15 -0.11 -7.84
N ALA A 9 -4.38 0.48 -8.78
CA ALA A 9 -3.24 1.33 -8.43
C ALA A 9 -3.67 2.52 -7.57
N THR A 10 -4.72 3.25 -7.97
CA THR A 10 -5.23 4.39 -7.20
C THR A 10 -5.76 3.97 -5.83
N ARG A 11 -6.42 2.81 -5.72
CA ARG A 11 -6.88 2.27 -4.42
C ARG A 11 -5.73 1.91 -3.49
N LEU A 12 -4.65 1.33 -4.00
CA LEU A 12 -3.44 1.06 -3.19
C LEU A 12 -2.83 2.35 -2.65
N GLY A 13 -2.73 3.40 -3.47
CA GLY A 13 -2.24 4.71 -3.03
C GLY A 13 -3.13 5.35 -1.96
N LYS A 14 -4.45 5.22 -2.11
CA LYS A 14 -5.41 5.64 -1.08
C LYS A 14 -5.21 4.85 0.21
N LYS A 15 -5.12 3.53 0.14
CA LYS A 15 -4.95 2.65 1.30
C LYS A 15 -3.65 2.96 2.05
N LEU A 16 -2.55 3.25 1.35
CA LEU A 16 -1.29 3.73 1.96
C LEU A 16 -1.51 5.00 2.80
N THR A 17 -2.31 5.93 2.30
CA THR A 17 -2.65 7.16 3.04
C THR A 17 -3.54 6.85 4.24
N ASP A 18 -4.50 5.93 4.11
CA ASP A 18 -5.44 5.57 5.17
C ASP A 18 -4.71 4.86 6.34
N VAL A 19 -3.82 3.90 6.06
CA VAL A 19 -3.03 3.20 7.10
C VAL A 19 -2.02 4.12 7.80
N ARG A 20 -1.52 5.14 7.08
CA ARG A 20 -0.67 6.19 7.65
C ARG A 20 -1.47 7.10 8.58
N LYS A 21 -2.60 7.64 8.11
CA LYS A 21 -3.43 8.60 8.87
C LYS A 21 -4.13 7.96 10.07
N SER A 22 -4.48 6.67 9.98
CA SER A 22 -5.00 5.92 11.13
C SER A 22 -3.93 5.61 12.18
N GLY A 23 -2.64 5.76 11.84
CA GLY A 23 -1.53 5.44 12.72
C GLY A 23 -1.25 3.94 12.87
N LEU A 24 -1.89 3.09 12.05
CA LEU A 24 -1.62 1.65 11.99
C LEU A 24 -0.18 1.39 11.56
N LEU A 25 0.23 2.05 10.47
CA LEU A 25 1.62 2.07 9.99
C LEU A 25 2.20 3.47 10.23
N TRP A 26 2.40 3.82 11.50
CA TRP A 26 2.85 5.14 11.94
C TRP A 26 4.22 5.56 11.36
N TRP A 27 5.04 4.60 10.95
CA TRP A 27 6.37 4.83 10.38
C TRP A 27 6.33 5.17 8.88
N LEU A 28 5.15 5.17 8.23
CA LEU A 28 5.00 5.62 6.85
C LEU A 28 5.00 7.15 6.75
N ARG A 29 5.69 7.67 5.74
CA ARG A 29 5.72 9.09 5.42
C ARG A 29 4.79 9.42 4.23
N PRO A 30 4.51 10.70 3.94
CA PRO A 30 3.46 11.08 3.00
C PRO A 30 3.70 10.71 1.53
N ASP A 31 4.96 10.57 1.09
CA ASP A 31 5.29 10.28 -0.31
C ASP A 31 5.23 8.78 -0.59
N GLY A 32 4.47 8.38 -1.61
CA GLY A 32 4.29 6.99 -2.01
C GLY A 32 3.83 6.86 -3.46
N LYS A 33 4.32 5.81 -4.12
CA LYS A 33 4.04 5.45 -5.51
C LYS A 33 3.59 4.00 -5.60
N THR A 34 2.59 3.76 -6.43
CA THR A 34 2.00 2.43 -6.63
C THR A 34 1.87 2.14 -8.11
N GLN A 35 2.28 0.95 -8.54
CA GLN A 35 2.14 0.47 -9.90
C GLN A 35 1.61 -0.96 -9.90
N VAL A 36 0.69 -1.24 -10.83
CA VAL A 36 0.03 -2.55 -10.94
C VAL A 36 0.06 -2.98 -12.40
N THR A 37 0.54 -4.20 -12.63
CA THR A 37 0.50 -4.88 -13.92
C THR A 37 -0.55 -5.98 -13.85
N ILE A 38 -1.54 -5.92 -14.73
CA ILE A 38 -2.60 -6.94 -14.85
C ILE A 38 -2.48 -7.56 -16.24
N GLU A 39 -2.57 -8.88 -16.29
CA GLU A 39 -2.69 -9.63 -17.53
C GLU A 39 -4.14 -9.58 -18.01
N TYR A 40 -4.34 -9.22 -19.27
CA TYR A 40 -5.65 -9.12 -19.90
C TYR A 40 -5.74 -10.08 -21.08
N LEU A 41 -6.91 -10.70 -21.23
CA LEU A 41 -7.30 -11.36 -22.47
C LEU A 41 -8.00 -10.33 -23.36
N GLN A 42 -7.56 -10.20 -24.60
CA GLN A 42 -8.20 -9.35 -25.59
C GLN A 42 -9.16 -10.18 -26.44
N HIS A 43 -10.41 -9.75 -26.52
CA HIS A 43 -11.45 -10.38 -27.33
C HIS A 43 -11.46 -9.80 -28.75
N ALA A 44 -12.07 -10.53 -29.69
CA ALA A 44 -12.11 -10.14 -31.11
C ALA A 44 -12.87 -8.81 -31.36
N ASP A 45 -13.76 -8.42 -30.45
CA ASP A 45 -14.50 -7.16 -30.47
C ASP A 45 -13.66 -5.96 -29.94
N GLY A 46 -12.42 -6.21 -29.51
CA GLY A 46 -11.53 -5.23 -28.92
C GLY A 46 -11.73 -5.01 -27.41
N SER A 47 -12.68 -5.69 -26.78
CA SER A 47 -12.85 -5.66 -25.33
C SER A 47 -11.70 -6.38 -24.62
N VAL A 48 -11.43 -5.99 -23.37
CA VAL A 48 -10.37 -6.59 -22.55
C VAL A 48 -10.93 -7.13 -21.25
N GLU A 49 -10.55 -8.35 -20.92
CA GLU A 49 -10.97 -9.05 -19.71
C GLU A 49 -9.76 -9.30 -18.80
N PRO A 50 -9.76 -8.77 -17.56
CA PRO A 50 -8.66 -8.97 -16.63
C PRO A 50 -8.59 -10.42 -16.15
N GLN A 51 -7.43 -11.06 -16.31
CA GLN A 51 -7.21 -12.46 -15.93
C GLN A 51 -6.54 -12.57 -14.56
N LYS A 52 -5.38 -11.92 -14.38
CA LYS A 52 -4.63 -11.96 -13.13
C LYS A 52 -3.82 -10.70 -12.89
N ILE A 53 -3.61 -10.37 -11.61
CA ILE A 53 -2.63 -9.35 -11.21
C ILE A 53 -1.25 -10.01 -11.26
N HIS A 54 -0.41 -9.58 -12.21
CA HIS A 54 0.91 -10.15 -12.44
C HIS A 54 1.97 -9.54 -11.52
N THR A 55 1.97 -8.22 -11.36
CA THR A 55 2.99 -7.52 -10.57
C THR A 55 2.40 -6.33 -9.85
N VAL A 56 2.76 -6.18 -8.59
CA VAL A 56 2.45 -5.00 -7.78
C VAL A 56 3.77 -4.42 -7.29
N VAL A 57 3.99 -3.14 -7.56
CA VAL A 57 5.15 -2.39 -7.08
C VAL A 57 4.65 -1.28 -6.18
N ILE A 58 5.20 -1.21 -4.97
CA ILE A 58 4.96 -0.14 -4.02
C ILE A 58 6.31 0.43 -3.62
N SER A 59 6.46 1.75 -3.77
CA SER A 59 7.60 2.49 -3.26
C SER A 59 7.04 3.59 -2.37
N THR A 60 7.37 3.55 -1.08
CA THR A 60 6.85 4.51 -0.10
C THR A 60 7.99 5.04 0.74
N GLN A 61 7.91 6.30 1.09
CA GLN A 61 8.80 6.90 2.06
C GLN A 61 8.45 6.36 3.46
N HIS A 62 9.48 6.08 4.27
CA HIS A 62 9.33 5.55 5.62
C HIS A 62 10.36 6.18 6.58
N ALA A 63 10.11 6.01 7.87
CA ALA A 63 11.06 6.35 8.93
C ALA A 63 12.26 5.39 8.92
N GLU A 64 13.36 5.79 9.54
CA GLU A 64 14.59 4.99 9.55
C GLU A 64 14.39 3.67 10.34
N PRO A 65 14.57 2.50 9.70
CA PRO A 65 14.37 1.20 10.36
C PRO A 65 15.25 1.05 11.60
N LEU A 66 14.71 0.44 12.67
CA LEU A 66 15.40 0.13 13.93
C LEU A 66 15.94 1.35 14.72
N LYS A 67 15.73 2.59 14.25
CA LYS A 67 16.25 3.80 14.90
C LYS A 67 15.19 4.84 15.21
N ALA A 68 14.26 5.07 14.28
CA ALA A 68 13.23 6.07 14.48
C ALA A 68 12.24 5.60 15.55
N THR A 69 11.88 6.51 16.47
CA THR A 69 10.90 6.24 17.52
C THR A 69 9.59 6.98 17.20
N ARG A 70 8.47 6.34 17.52
CA ARG A 70 7.13 6.88 17.27
C ARG A 70 6.93 8.22 17.98
N SER A 71 7.46 8.37 19.19
CA SER A 71 7.44 9.62 19.95
C SER A 71 8.05 10.83 19.22
N LYS A 72 9.09 10.61 18.41
CA LYS A 72 9.78 11.66 17.66
C LYS A 72 9.14 11.94 16.30
N GLU A 73 8.67 10.91 15.61
CA GLU A 73 8.06 11.03 14.28
C GLU A 73 6.61 11.52 14.36
N CYS A 74 5.87 11.19 15.44
CA CYS A 74 4.47 11.57 15.63
C CYS A 74 4.34 12.64 16.72
N ALA A 75 4.33 13.91 16.32
CA ALA A 75 4.13 15.03 17.25
C ALA A 75 2.81 14.89 18.03
N GLY A 76 2.89 14.85 19.37
CA GLY A 76 1.72 14.74 20.26
C GLY A 76 1.25 13.31 20.57
N TYR A 77 1.99 12.27 20.17
CA TYR A 77 1.68 10.89 20.55
C TYR A 77 2.06 10.61 22.01
N THR A 78 1.09 10.20 22.83
CA THR A 78 1.26 9.94 24.29
C THR A 78 1.21 8.45 24.65
N GLY A 79 1.17 7.56 23.66
CA GLY A 79 1.13 6.11 23.88
C GLY A 79 2.51 5.48 24.14
N PRO A 80 2.58 4.15 24.30
CA PRO A 80 3.86 3.44 24.43
C PRO A 80 4.72 3.69 23.19
N ASP A 81 5.97 4.09 23.42
CA ASP A 81 6.90 4.36 22.33
C ASP A 81 7.23 3.05 21.60
N ALA A 82 7.32 3.15 20.28
CA ALA A 82 7.63 2.02 19.42
C ALA A 82 8.78 2.44 18.51
N THR A 83 9.79 1.58 18.42
CA THR A 83 10.85 1.74 17.43
C THR A 83 10.33 1.23 16.08
N ALA A 84 10.73 1.91 15.01
CA ALA A 84 10.40 1.48 13.65
C ALA A 84 10.90 0.04 13.42
N PRO A 85 10.05 -0.83 12.85
CA PRO A 85 10.40 -2.24 12.65
C PRO A 85 11.56 -2.40 11.66
N SER A 86 12.06 -3.63 11.49
CA SER A 86 13.06 -3.92 10.47
C SER A 86 12.50 -3.71 9.05
N MET A 87 13.39 -3.54 8.06
CA MET A 87 12.98 -3.37 6.67
C MET A 87 12.15 -4.57 6.15
N GLU A 88 12.49 -5.78 6.58
CA GLU A 88 11.76 -7.00 6.22
C GLU A 88 10.34 -7.01 6.78
N GLU A 89 10.20 -6.65 8.07
CA GLU A 89 8.89 -6.54 8.72
C GLU A 89 8.04 -5.41 8.11
N MET A 90 8.66 -4.27 7.78
CA MET A 90 7.98 -3.18 7.08
C MET A 90 7.38 -3.65 5.75
N ASN A 91 8.15 -4.38 4.94
CA ASN A 91 7.68 -4.93 3.67
C ASN A 91 6.54 -5.95 3.87
N LYS A 92 6.63 -6.78 4.90
CA LYS A 92 5.58 -7.74 5.25
C LYS A 92 4.30 -7.01 5.67
N LEU A 93 4.39 -6.00 6.52
CA LEU A 93 3.25 -5.19 6.96
C LEU A 93 2.58 -4.44 5.81
N ILE A 94 3.35 -3.86 4.89
CA ILE A 94 2.79 -3.22 3.68
C ILE A 94 2.04 -4.26 2.84
N THR A 95 2.59 -5.45 2.69
CA THR A 95 1.95 -6.51 1.90
C THR A 95 0.62 -6.96 2.51
N GLU A 96 0.57 -7.16 3.83
CA GLU A 96 -0.66 -7.57 4.53
C GLU A 96 -1.70 -6.44 4.58
N GLU A 97 -1.31 -5.28 5.13
CA GLU A 97 -2.24 -4.20 5.49
C GLU A 97 -2.63 -3.32 4.30
N VAL A 98 -1.79 -3.24 3.28
CA VAL A 98 -2.07 -2.44 2.08
C VAL A 98 -2.52 -3.34 0.94
N VAL A 99 -1.67 -4.28 0.49
CA VAL A 99 -1.95 -5.06 -0.72
C VAL A 99 -3.12 -6.01 -0.48
N LYS A 100 -2.99 -6.94 0.46
CA LYS A 100 -4.04 -7.96 0.69
C LYS A 100 -5.34 -7.33 1.18
N SER A 101 -5.28 -6.33 2.05
CA SER A 101 -6.45 -5.57 2.49
C SER A 101 -7.20 -4.93 1.32
N THR A 102 -6.48 -4.22 0.43
CA THR A 102 -7.10 -3.59 -0.75
C THR A 102 -7.69 -4.63 -1.70
N LEU A 103 -7.01 -5.75 -1.93
CA LEU A 103 -7.51 -6.81 -2.81
C LEU A 103 -8.76 -7.50 -2.26
N ARG A 104 -8.86 -7.68 -0.93
CA ARG A 104 -10.06 -8.23 -0.28
C ARG A 104 -11.27 -7.30 -0.38
N GLU A 105 -11.04 -5.99 -0.38
CA GLU A 105 -12.10 -4.98 -0.50
C GLU A 105 -12.66 -4.87 -1.93
N ILE A 106 -11.89 -5.30 -2.95
CA ILE A 106 -12.35 -5.33 -4.33
C ILE A 106 -13.30 -6.54 -4.49
N LYS A 107 -14.59 -6.27 -4.38
CA LYS A 107 -15.63 -7.19 -4.86
C LYS A 107 -15.67 -7.10 -6.39
N LEU A 108 -15.29 -8.19 -7.05
CA LEU A 108 -15.53 -8.42 -8.48
C LEU A 108 -16.91 -9.05 -8.65
#